data_AF-A0A6A0RBZ7-F1
#
_entry.id   AF-A0A6A0RBZ7-F1
#
_cell.length_a   1.000
_cell.length_b   1.000
_cell.length_c   1.000
_cell.angle_alpha   90.00
_cell.angle_beta   90.00
_cell.angle_gamma   90.00
#
_symmetry.space_group_name_H-M   'P 1'
#
loop_
_entity.id
_entity.type
_entity.pdbx_description
1 polymer ?
#
loop_
_entity_poly.entity_id
_entity_poly.type
_entity_poly.pdbx_seq_one_letter_code
_entity_poly.pdbx_strand_id
1 'polypeptide(L)'
;MMIQVESRPMAPGTDRQSIDKEPIEYGPTDWNCTPIPLEIETLAPGPRLARLLTDIDTASLSSYDQITVLQARQRMANFYAAQVLDDMCEIIDKRVKDRVLTTEHSATVDAAAEITVALQLTRST
;
A
#
# COMPACT_ATOMS: atom_id res chain seq x y z
N MET A 1 -6.24 -66.86 -10.63
CA MET A 1 -7.69 -66.62 -10.45
C MET A 1 -7.93 -65.16 -10.79
N MET A 2 -8.58 -64.90 -11.93
CA MET A 2 -8.75 -63.56 -12.50
C MET A 2 -9.84 -62.77 -11.76
N ILE A 3 -9.60 -61.48 -11.52
CA ILE A 3 -10.65 -60.52 -11.16
C ILE A 3 -10.64 -59.46 -12.27
N GLN A 4 -11.64 -59.52 -13.15
CA GLN A 4 -11.92 -58.48 -14.13
C GLN A 4 -12.46 -57.25 -13.41
N VAL A 5 -11.75 -56.13 -13.50
CA VAL A 5 -12.27 -54.82 -13.09
C VAL A 5 -12.90 -54.18 -14.33
N GLU A 6 -14.23 -54.18 -14.34
CA GLU A 6 -15.06 -53.61 -15.39
C GLU A 6 -14.95 -52.08 -15.37
N SER A 7 -14.46 -51.49 -16.46
CA SER A 7 -14.33 -50.04 -16.61
C SER A 7 -15.70 -49.44 -16.94
N ARG A 8 -16.24 -48.62 -16.04
CA ARG A 8 -17.44 -47.81 -16.32
C ARG A 8 -17.09 -46.67 -17.29
N PRO A 9 -17.79 -46.48 -18.42
CA PRO A 9 -17.61 -45.30 -19.26
C PRO A 9 -18.18 -44.07 -18.56
N MET A 10 -17.37 -43.01 -18.47
CA MET A 10 -17.75 -41.69 -17.99
C MET A 10 -18.68 -41.03 -19.02
N ALA A 11 -19.90 -40.67 -18.62
CA ALA A 11 -20.85 -39.97 -19.49
C ALA A 11 -20.31 -38.58 -19.89
N PRO A 12 -20.51 -38.13 -21.14
CA PRO A 12 -20.17 -36.78 -21.55
C PRO A 12 -21.27 -35.82 -21.11
N GLY A 13 -21.02 -35.11 -20.02
CA GLY A 13 -21.76 -33.92 -19.59
C GLY A 13 -20.75 -33.10 -18.79
N THR A 14 -20.49 -31.84 -19.10
CA THR A 14 -21.47 -30.80 -19.34
C THR A 14 -20.84 -29.77 -20.27
N ASP A 15 -21.61 -29.32 -21.26
CA ASP A 15 -21.34 -28.08 -22.00
C ASP A 15 -20.92 -27.01 -21.01
N ARG A 16 -19.69 -26.51 -21.14
CA ARG A 16 -19.32 -25.24 -20.54
C ARG A 16 -20.18 -24.22 -21.27
N GLN A 17 -21.28 -23.85 -20.63
CA GLN A 17 -22.17 -22.77 -21.04
C GLN A 17 -21.30 -21.66 -21.61
N SER A 18 -21.52 -21.40 -22.90
CA SER A 18 -21.13 -20.17 -23.56
C SER A 18 -21.49 -19.05 -22.61
N ILE A 19 -20.47 -18.47 -21.99
CA ILE A 19 -20.63 -17.17 -21.37
C ILE A 19 -20.81 -16.27 -22.58
N ASP A 20 -22.06 -16.09 -22.98
CA ASP A 20 -22.48 -14.98 -23.82
C ASP A 20 -21.99 -13.75 -23.06
N LYS A 21 -20.80 -13.29 -23.45
CA LYS A 21 -20.25 -12.03 -22.97
C LYS A 21 -21.11 -10.96 -23.63
N GLU A 22 -22.26 -10.71 -23.01
CA GLU A 22 -22.92 -9.41 -23.07
C GLU A 22 -21.79 -8.38 -23.08
N PRO A 23 -21.68 -7.53 -24.12
CA PRO A 23 -20.66 -6.50 -24.15
C PRO A 23 -20.80 -5.73 -22.84
N ILE A 24 -19.76 -5.76 -22.02
CA ILE A 24 -19.72 -4.93 -20.82
C ILE A 24 -19.78 -3.51 -21.39
N GLU A 25 -20.96 -2.90 -21.35
CA GLU A 25 -21.18 -1.52 -21.72
C GLU A 25 -20.35 -0.72 -20.73
N TYR A 26 -19.11 -0.41 -21.13
CA TYR A 26 -18.27 0.52 -20.42
C TYR A 26 -19.10 1.81 -20.36
N GLY A 27 -19.61 2.10 -19.16
CA GLY A 27 -20.28 3.34 -18.84
C GLY A 27 -19.43 4.53 -19.31
N PRO A 28 -20.07 5.70 -19.47
CA PRO A 28 -19.57 6.81 -20.28
C PRO A 28 -18.08 7.00 -20.02
N THR A 29 -17.27 6.56 -20.99
CA THR A 29 -15.85 6.84 -21.08
C THR A 29 -15.72 8.36 -20.99
N ASP A 30 -15.34 8.81 -19.83
CA ASP A 30 -15.01 10.15 -19.44
C ASP A 30 -13.68 10.51 -20.10
N TRP A 31 -13.68 10.65 -21.43
CA TRP A 31 -12.51 11.05 -22.23
C TRP A 31 -11.97 12.45 -21.87
N ASN A 32 -12.55 13.12 -20.88
CA ASN A 32 -12.20 14.45 -20.41
C ASN A 32 -11.56 14.43 -19.01
N CYS A 33 -10.99 13.30 -18.58
CA CYS A 33 -10.16 13.26 -17.38
C CYS A 33 -8.91 14.12 -17.57
N THR A 34 -8.58 14.89 -16.53
CA THR A 34 -7.35 15.69 -16.54
C THR A 34 -6.16 14.74 -16.39
N PRO A 35 -5.19 14.73 -17.32
CA PRO A 35 -4.05 13.83 -17.22
C PRO A 35 -3.14 14.25 -16.06
N ILE A 36 -2.64 13.28 -15.30
CA ILE A 36 -1.64 13.54 -14.26
C ILE A 36 -0.24 13.71 -14.86
N PRO A 37 0.64 14.50 -14.20
CA PRO A 37 2.05 14.56 -14.59
C PRO A 37 2.72 13.18 -14.53
N LEU A 38 3.29 12.72 -15.65
CA LEU A 38 3.96 11.41 -15.80
C LEU A 38 5.07 11.17 -14.76
N GLU A 39 5.66 12.25 -14.25
CA GLU A 39 6.75 12.21 -13.27
C GLU A 39 6.31 11.72 -11.89
N ILE A 40 5.01 11.72 -11.57
CA ILE A 40 4.51 11.37 -10.23
C ILE A 40 4.89 9.96 -9.81
N GLU A 41 4.87 8.99 -10.74
CA GLU A 41 5.21 7.60 -10.44
C GLU A 41 6.70 7.40 -10.18
N THR A 42 7.56 8.19 -10.81
CA THR A 42 9.01 7.97 -10.79
C THR A 42 9.75 8.92 -9.86
N LEU A 43 9.13 10.05 -9.48
CA LEU A 43 9.73 11.00 -8.57
C LEU A 43 9.94 10.38 -7.18
N ALA A 44 11.17 10.53 -6.69
CA ALA A 44 11.48 10.22 -5.31
C ALA A 44 10.65 11.09 -4.36
N PRO A 45 10.24 10.55 -3.20
CA PRO A 45 9.56 11.35 -2.20
C PRO A 45 10.48 12.47 -1.69
N GLY A 46 9.90 13.66 -1.53
CA GLY A 46 10.60 14.88 -1.16
C GLY A 46 9.84 16.14 -1.58
N PRO A 47 10.45 17.33 -1.44
CA PRO A 47 9.78 18.61 -1.64
C PRO A 47 9.16 18.79 -3.04
N ARG A 48 9.83 18.26 -4.07
CA ARG A 48 9.33 18.33 -5.46
C ARG A 48 8.06 17.52 -5.65
N LEU A 49 8.02 16.28 -5.14
CA LEU A 49 6.83 15.44 -5.20
C LEU A 49 5.69 16.04 -4.35
N ALA A 50 6.02 16.57 -3.16
CA ALA A 50 5.03 17.23 -2.29
C ALA A 50 4.32 18.39 -2.98
N ARG A 51 5.07 19.25 -3.68
CA ARG A 51 4.51 20.37 -4.43
C ARG A 51 3.57 19.89 -5.53
N LEU A 52 4.01 18.91 -6.34
CA LEU A 52 3.19 18.35 -7.40
C LEU A 52 1.89 17.75 -6.86
N LEU A 53 1.92 17.05 -5.73
CA LEU A 53 0.72 16.43 -5.15
C LEU A 53 -0.27 17.42 -4.53
N THR A 54 0.19 18.64 -4.21
CA THR A 54 -0.65 19.71 -3.62
C THR A 54 -1.52 20.37 -4.68
N ASP A 55 -1.01 20.49 -5.90
CA ASP A 55 -1.69 21.17 -7.02
C ASP A 55 -2.71 20.27 -7.74
N ILE A 56 -2.82 18.99 -7.36
CA ILE A 56 -3.70 18.01 -8.01
C ILE A 56 -5.08 18.00 -7.36
N ASP A 57 -6.09 18.34 -8.16
CA ASP A 57 -7.48 18.02 -7.85
C ASP A 57 -7.78 16.57 -8.23
N THR A 58 -7.96 15.72 -7.22
CA THR A 58 -8.24 14.28 -7.41
C THR A 58 -9.64 14.01 -7.93
N ALA A 59 -10.59 14.94 -7.78
CA ALA A 59 -11.98 14.72 -8.20
C ALA A 59 -12.15 14.76 -9.73
N SER A 60 -11.25 15.43 -10.44
CA SER A 60 -11.25 15.55 -11.90
C SER A 60 -10.40 14.49 -12.63
N LEU A 61 -9.83 13.54 -11.88
CA LEU A 61 -8.95 12.50 -12.40
C LEU A 61 -9.70 11.23 -12.75
N SER A 62 -9.17 10.47 -13.71
CA SER A 62 -9.63 9.11 -13.96
C SER A 62 -9.41 8.23 -12.72
N SER A 63 -10.22 7.18 -12.56
CA SER A 63 -10.06 6.24 -11.44
C SER A 63 -8.66 5.62 -11.36
N TYR A 64 -8.01 5.41 -12.51
CA TYR A 64 -6.63 4.93 -12.57
C TYR A 64 -5.65 5.97 -12.02
N ASP A 65 -5.75 7.22 -12.49
CA ASP A 65 -4.88 8.30 -12.06
C ASP A 65 -5.07 8.66 -10.58
N GLN A 66 -6.29 8.51 -10.06
CA GLN A 66 -6.57 8.64 -8.62
C GLN A 66 -5.75 7.65 -7.80
N ILE A 67 -5.66 6.39 -8.25
CA ILE A 67 -4.85 5.35 -7.59
C ILE A 67 -3.37 5.71 -7.66
N THR A 68 -2.88 6.17 -8.82
CA THR A 68 -1.48 6.61 -8.98
C THR A 68 -1.13 7.76 -8.04
N VAL A 69 -2.01 8.76 -7.92
CA VAL A 69 -1.84 9.89 -6.99
C VAL A 69 -1.87 9.41 -5.53
N LEU A 70 -2.76 8.47 -5.19
CA LEU A 70 -2.83 7.89 -3.86
C LEU A 70 -1.51 7.16 -3.50
N GLN A 71 -0.96 6.37 -4.42
CA GLN A 71 0.32 5.69 -4.22
C GLN A 71 1.47 6.68 -4.02
N ALA A 72 1.48 7.79 -4.77
CA ALA A 72 2.46 8.84 -4.58
C ALA A 72 2.31 9.55 -3.22
N ARG A 73 1.09 9.81 -2.77
CA ARG A 73 0.81 10.34 -1.42
C ARG A 73 1.29 9.38 -0.32
N GLN A 74 1.06 8.07 -0.49
CA GLN A 74 1.55 7.07 0.46
C GLN A 74 3.09 7.07 0.54
N ARG A 75 3.78 7.18 -0.59
CA ARG A 75 5.25 7.30 -0.60
C ARG A 75 5.74 8.55 0.13
N MET A 76 5.07 9.70 -0.04
CA MET A 76 5.37 10.91 0.72
C MET A 76 5.11 10.75 2.22
N ALA A 77 4.01 10.10 2.60
CA ALA A 77 3.69 9.85 4.01
C ALA A 77 4.77 8.98 4.67
N ASN A 78 5.21 7.92 4.00
CA ASN A 78 6.29 7.06 4.48
C ASN A 78 7.62 7.80 4.60
N PHE A 79 7.91 8.72 3.67
CA PHE A 79 9.12 9.55 3.73
C PHE A 79 9.13 10.46 4.96
N TYR A 80 8.02 11.15 5.25
CA TYR A 80 7.93 11.98 6.46
C TYR A 80 7.99 11.14 7.74
N ALA A 81 7.36 9.96 7.74
CA ALA A 81 7.47 9.04 8.88
C ALA A 81 8.92 8.62 9.13
N ALA A 82 9.68 8.32 8.06
CA ALA A 82 11.11 8.00 8.18
C ALA A 82 11.93 9.17 8.73
N GLN A 83 11.66 10.41 8.30
CA GLN A 83 12.34 11.60 8.85
C GLN A 83 12.07 11.78 10.34
N VAL A 84 10.83 11.61 10.78
CA VAL A 84 10.47 11.70 12.20
C VAL A 84 11.21 10.64 13.02
N LEU A 85 11.33 9.42 12.51
CA LEU A 85 12.08 8.36 13.19
C LEU A 85 13.59 8.67 13.24
N ASP A 86 14.15 9.27 12.18
CA ASP A 86 15.55 9.69 12.16
C ASP A 86 15.82 10.80 13.20
N ASP A 87 14.93 11.80 13.27
CA ASP A 87 15.00 12.86 14.29
C ASP A 87 14.90 12.28 15.71
N MET A 88 14.05 11.27 15.93
CA MET A 88 13.94 10.58 17.21
C MET A 88 15.25 9.87 17.59
N CYS A 89 15.87 9.16 16.64
CA CYS A 89 17.17 8.52 16.84
C CYS A 89 18.25 9.55 17.20
N GLU A 90 18.32 10.68 16.49
CA GLU A 90 19.31 11.72 16.76
C GLU A 90 19.12 12.32 18.18
N ILE A 91 17.88 12.52 18.61
CA ILE A 91 17.57 13.01 19.97
C ILE A 91 18.03 12.00 21.03
N ILE A 92 17.78 10.71 20.82
CA ILE A 92 18.22 9.64 21.74
C ILE A 92 19.75 9.61 21.81
N ASP A 93 20.43 9.61 20.67
CA ASP A 93 21.90 9.60 20.60
C ASP A 93 22.52 10.78 21.35
N LYS A 94 21.95 11.99 21.21
CA LYS A 94 22.39 13.17 21.97
C LYS A 94 22.18 12.98 23.47
N ARG A 95 21.04 12.45 23.90
CA ARG A 95 20.72 12.22 25.32
C ARG A 95 21.60 11.13 25.96
N VAL A 96 21.93 10.07 25.23
CA VAL A 96 22.83 8.99 25.69
C VAL A 96 24.26 9.50 25.80
N LYS A 97 24.71 10.40 24.92
CA LYS A 97 26.03 11.03 25.04
C LYS A 97 26.13 11.99 26.24
N ASP A 98 25.06 12.73 26.54
CA ASP A 98 25.04 13.73 27.62
C ASP A 98 24.79 13.15 29.02
N ARG A 99 24.19 11.96 29.12
CA ARG A 99 23.97 11.28 30.40
C ARG A 99 24.73 9.97 30.39
N VAL A 100 25.55 9.75 31.42
CA VAL A 100 25.93 8.39 31.85
C VAL A 100 24.64 7.70 32.31
N LEU A 101 23.83 7.20 31.37
CA LEU A 101 22.58 6.52 31.67
C LEU A 101 22.93 5.11 32.14
N THR A 102 22.92 4.93 33.45
CA THR A 102 23.13 3.65 34.16
C THR A 102 21.95 2.70 34.06
N THR A 103 21.14 2.78 33.01
CA THR A 103 19.98 1.88 32.84
C THR A 103 19.97 1.40 31.40
N GLU A 104 20.68 0.30 31.15
CA GLU A 104 20.58 -0.48 29.92
C GLU A 104 19.12 -0.89 29.72
N HIS A 105 18.36 -0.11 28.96
CA HIS A 105 17.14 -0.60 28.35
C HIS A 105 17.54 -1.21 27.01
N SER A 106 17.26 -2.49 26.85
CA SER A 106 17.51 -3.19 25.60
C SER A 106 16.62 -2.57 24.51
N ALA A 107 17.20 -2.26 23.35
CA ALA A 107 16.47 -1.77 22.19
C ALA A 107 15.24 -2.65 21.82
N THR A 108 15.26 -3.93 22.21
CA THR A 108 14.12 -4.85 22.04
C THR A 108 12.93 -4.51 22.95
N VAL A 109 13.17 -3.99 24.15
CA VAL A 109 12.12 -3.59 25.10
C VAL A 109 11.45 -2.30 24.61
N ASP A 110 12.25 -1.36 24.10
CA ASP A 110 11.74 -0.08 23.58
C ASP A 110 10.92 -0.30 22.29
N ALA A 111 11.42 -1.12 21.37
CA ALA A 111 10.68 -1.47 20.15
C ALA A 111 9.37 -2.24 20.45
N ALA A 112 9.38 -3.14 21.43
CA ALA A 112 8.18 -3.86 21.85
C ALA A 112 7.14 -2.92 22.48
N ALA A 113 7.59 -1.94 23.27
CA ALA A 113 6.73 -0.93 23.86
C ALA A 113 6.09 -0.04 22.77
N GLU A 114 6.87 0.39 21.78
CA GLU A 114 6.38 1.20 20.66
C GLU A 114 5.35 0.45 19.80
N ILE A 115 5.62 -0.80 19.42
CA ILE A 115 4.68 -1.64 18.66
C ILE A 115 3.39 -1.87 19.46
N THR A 116 3.49 -2.10 20.77
CA THR A 116 2.33 -2.31 21.63
C THR A 116 1.44 -1.07 21.67
N VAL A 117 2.02 0.12 21.80
CA VAL A 117 1.28 1.40 21.80
C VAL A 117 0.64 1.63 20.43
N ALA A 118 1.36 1.41 19.33
CA ALA A 118 0.82 1.54 17.98
C ALA A 118 -0.36 0.57 17.72
N LEU A 119 -0.27 -0.68 18.19
CA LEU A 119 -1.35 -1.66 18.09
C LEU A 119 -2.58 -1.27 18.93
N GLN A 120 -2.39 -0.68 20.12
CA GLN A 120 -3.51 -0.22 20.95
C GLN A 120 -4.24 0.97 20.34
N LEU A 121 -3.50 1.91 19.75
CA LEU A 121 -4.07 3.08 19.08
C LEU A 121 -4.85 2.69 17.81
N THR A 122 -4.35 1.72 17.04
CA THR A 122 -4.99 1.26 15.80
C THR A 122 -6.14 0.27 16.01
N ARG A 123 -6.24 -0.34 17.20
CA ARG A 123 -7.35 -1.24 17.58
C ARG A 123 -8.53 -0.52 18.24
N SER A 124 -8.38 0.76 18.56
CA SER A 124 -9.42 1.58 19.24
C SER A 124 -10.18 2.53 18.30
N THR A 125 -9.93 2.45 17.00
CA THR A 125 -10.72 3.08 15.91
C THR A 125 -11.63 2.06 15.24
#